data_AF-A0A496L757-F1
#
_entry.id   AF-A0A496L757-F1
#
_cell.length_a   1.000
_cell.length_b   1.000
_cell.length_c   1.000
_cell.angle_alpha   90.00
_cell.angle_beta   90.00
_cell.angle_gamma   90.00
#
_symmetry.space_group_name_H-M   'P 1'
#
loop_
_entity.id
_entity.type
_entity.pdbx_description
1 polymer ?
#
loop_
_entity_poly.entity_id
_entity_poly.type
_entity_poly.pdbx_seq_one_letter_code
_entity_poly.pdbx_strand_id
1 'polypeptide(L)'
;MQDTVNQIATTATNVAPQVTQPIADTSSENYFTLLLKGGWILLPLFLLLAIAIYVIIERIVVLNTLGKSDSVWFSRIKDLVYEYKFESAEKFCLSSSNAYSKVIAAGLSQVNNDMEAVQGAMQSEANQQVAS
;
A
#
# COMPACT_ATOMS: atom_id res chain seq x y z
N MET A 1 -74.54 35.00 2.11
CA MET A 1 -73.60 35.23 3.23
C MET A 1 -72.80 33.96 3.45
N GLN A 2 -71.66 33.79 2.76
CA GLN A 2 -70.67 32.74 3.02
C GLN A 2 -69.33 32.96 2.28
N ASP A 3 -69.21 34.00 1.46
CA ASP A 3 -67.96 34.46 0.82
C ASP A 3 -66.91 35.06 1.78
N THR A 4 -66.87 34.69 3.06
CA THR A 4 -65.92 35.26 4.04
C THR A 4 -65.30 34.21 4.97
N VAL A 5 -65.26 32.93 4.59
CA VAL A 5 -64.58 31.89 5.41
C VAL A 5 -63.41 31.23 4.68
N ASN A 6 -63.30 31.33 3.34
CA ASN A 6 -62.26 30.61 2.59
C ASN A 6 -61.06 31.48 2.15
N GLN A 7 -60.89 32.70 2.68
CA GLN A 7 -59.83 33.63 2.23
C GLN A 7 -58.82 34.08 3.29
N ILE A 8 -58.72 33.43 4.46
CA ILE A 8 -57.70 33.80 5.47
C ILE A 8 -56.84 32.64 6.01
N ALA A 9 -56.80 31.49 5.33
CA ALA A 9 -55.70 30.53 5.53
C ALA A 9 -54.56 30.85 4.55
N THR A 10 -54.02 32.04 4.76
CA THR A 10 -52.76 32.58 4.28
C THR A 10 -51.63 31.55 4.39
N THR A 11 -50.85 31.44 3.31
CA THR A 11 -49.39 31.26 3.36
C THR A 11 -48.84 30.00 4.04
N ALA A 12 -48.65 28.97 3.23
CA ALA A 12 -47.40 28.23 3.05
C ALA A 12 -47.73 27.20 1.96
N THR A 13 -47.07 27.18 0.82
CA THR A 13 -45.87 26.36 0.72
C THR A 13 -45.29 26.59 -0.67
N ASN A 14 -44.00 26.90 -0.70
CA ASN A 14 -43.17 26.99 -1.88
C ASN A 14 -43.47 25.90 -2.91
N VAL A 15 -43.56 26.32 -4.16
CA VAL A 15 -43.34 25.51 -5.35
C VAL A 15 -41.99 24.78 -5.23
N ALA A 16 -42.04 23.49 -4.91
CA ALA A 16 -40.97 22.53 -5.17
C ALA A 16 -41.60 21.39 -5.98
N PRO A 17 -40.99 20.97 -7.11
CA PRO A 17 -41.50 19.84 -7.88
C PRO A 17 -41.48 18.59 -7.00
N GLN A 18 -42.66 18.01 -6.79
CA GLN A 18 -42.80 16.77 -6.03
C GLN A 18 -42.19 15.64 -6.84
N VAL A 19 -41.03 15.17 -6.38
CA VAL A 19 -40.44 13.91 -6.80
C VAL A 19 -41.25 12.82 -6.10
N THR A 20 -42.19 12.20 -6.83
CA THR A 20 -42.89 11.00 -6.36
C THR A 20 -41.88 9.89 -6.14
N GLN A 21 -41.48 9.69 -4.88
CA GLN A 21 -40.69 8.52 -4.49
C GLN A 21 -41.65 7.43 -3.99
N PRO A 22 -41.63 6.21 -4.56
CA PRO A 22 -42.30 5.09 -3.95
C PRO A 22 -41.56 4.69 -2.66
N ILE A 23 -42.39 4.37 -1.68
CA ILE A 23 -42.10 4.19 -0.27
C ILE A 23 -41.35 2.86 -0.09
N ALA A 24 -40.30 2.88 0.73
CA ALA A 24 -39.46 1.73 1.01
C ALA A 24 -40.24 0.60 1.71
N ASP A 25 -40.43 -0.51 1.02
CA ASP A 25 -40.81 -1.78 1.63
C ASP A 25 -39.68 -2.25 2.54
N THR A 26 -39.93 -2.18 3.84
CA THR A 26 -39.04 -2.66 4.91
C THR A 26 -39.22 -4.18 5.02
N SER A 27 -38.78 -4.90 4.00
CA SER A 27 -38.44 -6.32 4.12
C SER A 27 -36.94 -6.40 4.39
N SER A 28 -36.48 -7.54 4.91
CA SER A 28 -35.06 -7.87 5.08
C SER A 28 -34.36 -7.97 3.72
N GLU A 29 -34.28 -6.85 3.01
CA GLU A 29 -33.62 -6.71 1.74
C GLU A 29 -32.12 -6.73 2.03
N ASN A 30 -31.57 -7.94 1.97
CA ASN A 30 -30.14 -8.21 2.12
C ASN A 30 -29.35 -7.20 1.29
N TYR A 31 -28.32 -6.56 1.84
CA TYR A 31 -27.49 -5.57 1.15
C TYR A 31 -27.08 -6.00 -0.28
N PHE A 32 -26.92 -7.31 -0.50
CA PHE A 32 -26.72 -7.92 -1.80
C PHE A 32 -27.77 -7.55 -2.87
N THR A 33 -29.07 -7.49 -2.52
CA THR A 33 -30.16 -7.08 -3.43
C THR A 33 -30.04 -5.60 -3.83
N LEU A 34 -29.53 -4.75 -2.94
CA LEU A 34 -29.27 -3.33 -3.22
C LEU A 34 -28.04 -3.16 -4.12
N LEU A 35 -26.98 -3.96 -3.93
CA LEU A 35 -25.83 -3.98 -4.83
C LEU A 35 -26.21 -4.47 -6.24
N LEU A 36 -27.03 -5.52 -6.35
CA LEU A 36 -27.51 -6.03 -7.65
C LEU A 36 -28.39 -5.02 -8.39
N LYS A 37 -29.04 -4.08 -7.68
CA LYS A 37 -29.80 -2.98 -8.28
C LYS A 37 -28.92 -1.83 -8.78
N GLY A 38 -27.59 -1.94 -8.66
CA GLY A 38 -26.58 -0.96 -9.07
C GLY A 38 -26.44 -0.73 -10.59
N GLY A 39 -27.21 -1.42 -11.43
CA GLY A 39 -27.29 -1.16 -12.87
C GLY A 39 -26.05 -1.58 -13.67
N TRP A 40 -25.97 -1.12 -14.93
CA TRP A 40 -24.94 -1.52 -15.90
C TRP A 40 -23.49 -1.23 -15.46
N ILE A 41 -23.30 -0.22 -14.60
CA ILE A 41 -21.96 0.18 -14.10
C ILE A 41 -21.35 -0.84 -13.12
N LEU A 42 -22.14 -1.79 -12.60
CA LEU A 42 -21.65 -2.84 -11.70
C LEU A 42 -20.70 -3.81 -12.44
N LEU A 43 -20.94 -4.07 -13.72
CA LEU A 43 -20.13 -4.99 -14.53
C LEU A 43 -18.66 -4.52 -14.69
N PRO A 44 -18.37 -3.28 -15.14
CA PRO A 44 -17.00 -2.79 -15.20
C PRO A 44 -16.37 -2.64 -13.82
N LEU A 45 -17.13 -2.26 -12.79
CA LEU A 45 -16.61 -2.17 -11.42
C LEU A 45 -16.13 -3.54 -10.91
N PHE A 46 -16.93 -4.59 -11.13
CA PHE A 46 -16.57 -5.95 -10.75
C PHE A 46 -15.33 -6.45 -11.50
N LEU A 47 -15.22 -6.14 -12.80
CA LEU A 47 -14.04 -6.48 -13.58
C LEU A 47 -12.79 -5.73 -13.10
N LEU A 48 -12.92 -4.43 -12.80
CA LEU A 48 -11.83 -3.63 -12.23
C LEU A 48 -11.38 -4.16 -10.87
N LEU A 49 -12.33 -4.56 -10.01
CA LEU A 49 -12.05 -5.18 -8.72
C LEU A 49 -11.27 -6.49 -8.90
N ALA A 50 -11.67 -7.34 -9.84
CA ALA A 50 -10.98 -8.60 -10.13
C ALA A 50 -9.52 -8.35 -10.57
N ILE A 51 -9.29 -7.38 -11.46
CA ILE A 51 -7.94 -6.98 -11.90
C ILE A 51 -7.14 -6.41 -10.72
N ALA A 52 -7.74 -5.57 -9.89
CA ALA A 52 -7.06 -5.00 -8.72
C ALA A 52 -6.62 -6.09 -7.73
N ILE A 53 -7.51 -7.05 -7.42
CA ILE A 53 -7.18 -8.18 -6.55
C ILE A 53 -6.02 -9.01 -7.15
N TYR A 54 -6.06 -9.28 -8.45
CA TYR A 54 -4.99 -9.98 -9.15
C TYR A 54 -3.63 -9.28 -8.97
N VAL A 55 -3.57 -7.96 -9.22
CA VAL A 55 -2.34 -7.16 -9.05
C VAL A 55 -1.86 -7.18 -7.60
N ILE A 56 -2.76 -7.09 -6.63
CA ILE A 56 -2.41 -7.12 -5.20
C ILE A 56 -1.77 -8.46 -4.84
N ILE A 57 -2.35 -9.58 -5.28
CA ILE A 57 -1.82 -10.92 -4.98
C ILE A 57 -0.43 -11.12 -5.62
N GLU A 58 -0.29 -10.79 -6.91
CA GLU A 58 0.99 -10.86 -7.61
C GLU A 58 2.05 -10.02 -6.87
N ARG A 59 1.69 -8.79 -6.52
CA ARG A 59 2.58 -7.86 -5.84
C ARG A 59 3.00 -8.39 -4.46
N ILE A 60 2.06 -8.92 -3.67
CA ILE A 60 2.36 -9.50 -2.35
C ILE A 60 3.31 -10.71 -2.47
N VAL A 61 3.09 -11.61 -3.42
CA VAL A 61 3.95 -12.78 -3.60
C VAL A 61 5.37 -12.36 -4.01
N VAL A 62 5.51 -11.42 -4.94
CA VAL A 62 6.82 -10.91 -5.37
C VAL A 62 7.54 -10.20 -4.22
N LEU A 63 6.85 -9.34 -3.46
CA LEU A 63 7.45 -8.69 -2.29
C LEU A 63 7.84 -9.70 -1.21
N ASN A 64 7.03 -10.74 -0.98
CA ASN A 64 7.35 -11.74 0.03
C ASN A 64 8.54 -12.62 -0.40
N THR A 65 8.71 -12.85 -1.71
CA THR A 65 9.89 -13.57 -2.22
C THR A 65 11.16 -12.73 -2.12
N LEU A 66 11.09 -11.41 -2.35
CA LEU A 66 12.22 -10.49 -2.21
C LEU A 66 12.50 -10.13 -0.74
N GLY A 67 11.47 -10.12 0.10
CA GLY A 67 11.51 -9.77 1.52
C GLY A 67 12.01 -10.89 2.42
N LYS A 68 12.21 -12.09 1.89
CA LYS A 68 13.03 -13.14 2.51
C LYS A 68 14.50 -12.73 2.42
N SER A 69 14.86 -11.69 3.15
CA SER A 69 16.25 -11.44 3.49
C SER A 69 16.76 -12.68 4.22
N ASP A 70 17.89 -13.21 3.76
CA ASP A 70 18.50 -14.38 4.36
C ASP A 70 18.95 -14.01 5.79
N SER A 71 18.09 -14.31 6.77
CA SER A 71 18.33 -14.02 8.18
C SER A 71 19.54 -14.78 8.70
N VAL A 72 19.86 -15.94 8.12
CA VAL A 72 21.03 -16.73 8.46
C VAL A 72 22.29 -16.02 7.98
N TRP A 73 22.28 -15.50 6.75
CA TRP A 73 23.37 -14.68 6.22
C TRP A 73 23.63 -13.44 7.08
N PHE A 74 22.57 -12.72 7.46
CA PHE A 74 22.71 -11.51 8.27
C PHE A 74 23.26 -11.81 9.67
N SER A 75 22.78 -12.89 10.31
CA SER A 75 23.32 -13.36 11.59
C SER A 75 24.82 -13.69 11.49
N ARG A 76 25.22 -14.42 10.44
CA ARG A 76 26.64 -14.75 10.16
C ARG A 76 27.52 -13.51 10.04
N ILE A 77 27.07 -12.49 9.31
CA ILE A 77 27.82 -11.23 9.17
C ILE A 77 27.93 -10.50 10.50
N LYS A 78 26.82 -10.38 11.23
CA LYS A 78 26.80 -9.73 12.55
C LYS A 78 27.85 -10.37 13.47
N ASP A 79 27.91 -11.69 13.51
CA ASP A 79 28.86 -12.42 14.36
C ASP A 79 30.32 -12.15 13.94
N LEU A 80 30.64 -12.14 12.64
CA LEU A 80 31.98 -11.79 12.15
C LEU A 80 32.41 -10.36 12.50
N VAL A 81 31.46 -9.42 12.51
CA VAL A 81 31.70 -8.02 12.92
C VAL A 81 31.94 -7.94 14.43
N TYR A 82 31.18 -8.67 15.25
CA TYR A 82 31.42 -8.74 16.71
C TYR A 82 32.77 -9.37 17.07
N GLU A 83 33.26 -10.31 16.26
CA GLU A 83 34.58 -10.91 16.41
C GLU A 83 35.73 -9.99 15.94
N TYR A 84 35.45 -8.77 15.48
CA TYR A 84 36.41 -7.83 14.89
C TYR A 84 37.15 -8.37 13.65
N LYS A 85 36.57 -9.36 12.96
CA LYS A 85 37.15 -9.97 11.75
C LYS A 85 36.64 -9.29 10.49
N PHE A 86 36.92 -8.00 10.34
CA PHE A 86 36.40 -7.18 9.23
C PHE A 86 36.76 -7.74 7.85
N GLU A 87 37.99 -8.22 7.65
CA GLU A 87 38.44 -8.75 6.37
C GLU A 87 37.75 -10.08 5.99
N SER A 88 37.39 -10.89 6.99
CA SER A 88 36.59 -12.11 6.76
C SER A 88 35.12 -11.78 6.49
N ALA A 89 34.60 -10.73 7.14
CA ALA A 89 33.24 -10.25 6.94
C ALA A 89 33.08 -9.61 5.55
N GLU A 90 34.06 -8.87 5.07
CA GLU A 90 34.09 -8.30 3.73
C GLU A 90 34.07 -9.40 2.65
N LYS A 91 34.94 -10.41 2.77
CA LYS A 91 34.95 -11.56 1.84
C LYS A 91 33.63 -12.33 1.82
N PHE A 92 32.98 -12.49 2.98
CA PHE A 92 31.66 -13.09 3.05
C PHE A 92 30.59 -12.23 2.37
N CYS A 93 30.66 -10.91 2.52
CA CYS A 93 29.76 -10.00 1.81
C CYS A 93 29.97 -10.04 0.28
N LEU A 94 31.22 -10.08 -0.18
CA LEU A 94 31.55 -10.17 -1.61
C LEU A 94 31.13 -11.50 -2.25
N SER A 95 31.06 -12.58 -1.46
CA SER A 95 30.55 -13.88 -1.92
C SER A 95 29.03 -13.89 -2.17
N SER A 96 28.30 -12.91 -1.61
CA SER A 96 26.85 -12.77 -1.76
C SER A 96 26.54 -11.67 -2.78
N SER A 97 25.82 -11.99 -3.84
CA SER A 97 25.50 -11.05 -4.93
C SER A 97 24.25 -10.20 -4.66
N ASN A 98 23.85 -10.04 -3.39
CA ASN A 98 22.66 -9.29 -3.02
C ASN A 98 22.96 -7.78 -2.91
N ALA A 99 21.90 -6.97 -3.02
CA ALA A 99 22.05 -5.53 -2.93
C ALA A 99 22.59 -5.09 -1.56
N TYR A 100 21.94 -5.55 -0.49
CA TYR A 100 22.33 -5.23 0.88
C TYR A 100 23.75 -5.71 1.24
N SER A 101 24.24 -6.83 0.68
CA SER A 101 25.60 -7.33 0.97
C SER A 101 26.68 -6.44 0.37
N LYS A 102 26.44 -5.88 -0.83
CA LYS A 102 27.35 -4.89 -1.46
C LYS A 102 27.42 -3.60 -0.66
N VAL A 103 26.28 -3.09 -0.19
CA VAL A 103 26.25 -1.89 0.68
C VAL A 103 27.03 -2.12 1.97
N ILE A 104 26.81 -3.28 2.62
CA ILE A 104 27.53 -3.63 3.85
C ILE A 104 29.04 -3.82 3.59
N ALA A 105 29.43 -4.42 2.45
CA ALA A 105 30.84 -4.59 2.07
C ALA A 105 31.57 -3.25 1.97
N ALA A 106 30.99 -2.25 1.31
CA ALA A 106 31.62 -0.94 1.19
C ALA A 106 31.69 -0.19 2.53
N GLY A 107 30.70 -0.36 3.40
CA GLY A 107 30.79 0.11 4.78
C GLY A 107 31.93 -0.55 5.56
N LEU A 108 32.11 -1.87 5.39
CA LEU A 108 33.20 -2.63 6.02
C LEU A 108 34.59 -2.25 5.49
N SER A 109 34.74 -1.96 4.20
CA SER A 109 35.99 -1.47 3.61
C SER A 109 36.48 -0.20 4.33
N GLN A 110 35.53 0.64 4.74
CA GLN A 110 35.81 1.95 5.35
C GLN A 110 35.73 1.95 6.87
N VAL A 111 35.56 0.80 7.53
CA VAL A 111 35.40 0.68 8.99
C VAL A 111 36.59 1.21 9.80
N ASN A 112 37.78 1.27 9.19
CA ASN A 112 38.99 1.82 9.81
C ASN A 112 39.09 3.35 9.69
N ASN A 113 38.20 3.98 8.92
CA ASN A 113 38.15 5.44 8.74
C ASN A 113 37.07 6.04 9.65
N ASP A 114 36.85 7.35 9.54
CA ASP A 114 35.79 8.04 10.27
C ASP A 114 34.39 7.56 9.87
N MET A 115 33.40 7.75 10.75
CA MET A 115 32.01 7.36 10.51
C MET A 115 31.43 8.01 9.25
N GLU A 116 31.85 9.24 8.92
CA GLU A 116 31.41 9.92 7.69
C GLU A 116 31.82 9.15 6.43
N ALA A 117 33.01 8.55 6.43
CA ALA A 117 33.50 7.74 5.31
C ALA A 117 32.71 6.44 5.15
N VAL A 118 32.35 5.79 6.26
CA VAL A 118 31.53 4.57 6.26
C VAL A 118 30.15 4.85 5.68
N GLN A 119 29.47 5.91 6.17
CA GLN A 119 28.15 6.29 5.69
C GLN A 119 28.20 6.73 4.22
N GLY A 120 29.23 7.49 3.82
CA GLY A 120 29.43 7.92 2.44
C GLY A 120 29.62 6.74 1.48
N ALA A 121 30.43 5.75 1.86
CA ALA A 121 30.64 4.53 1.09
C ALA A 121 29.34 3.72 0.93
N MET A 122 28.59 3.52 2.03
CA MET A 122 27.29 2.84 1.98
C MET A 122 26.28 3.58 1.09
N GLN A 123 26.20 4.91 1.20
CA GLN A 123 25.28 5.72 0.40
C GLN A 123 25.62 5.68 -1.09
N SER A 124 26.92 5.72 -1.42
CA SER A 124 27.39 5.63 -2.80
C SER A 124 27.02 4.28 -3.43
N GLU A 125 27.30 3.18 -2.74
CA GLU A 125 26.92 1.84 -3.22
C GLU A 125 25.41 1.66 -3.33
N ALA A 126 24.66 2.16 -2.35
CA ALA A 126 23.20 2.11 -2.40
C ALA A 126 22.65 2.89 -3.61
N ASN A 127 23.20 4.07 -3.88
CA ASN A 127 22.82 4.85 -5.05
C ASN A 127 23.20 4.12 -6.36
N GLN A 128 24.36 3.47 -6.40
CA GLN A 128 24.79 2.69 -7.57
C GLN A 128 23.84 1.51 -7.85
N GLN A 129 23.31 0.87 -6.81
CA GLN A 129 22.42 -0.27 -6.94
C GLN A 129 20.96 0.09 -7.18
N VAL A 130 20.51 1.27 -6.73
CA VAL A 130 19.18 1.80 -7.07
C VAL A 130 19.15 2.32 -8.51
N ALA A 131 20.28 2.82 -9.01
CA ALA A 131 20.42 3.28 -10.38
C ALA A 131 20.58 2.14 -11.41
N SER A 132 21.00 0.94 -10.98
CA SER A 132 21.20 -0.25 -11.80
C SER A 132 19.97 -1.16 -11.83
#